data_AF-A0A8T6NGP2-F1
#
_entry.id   AF-A0A8T6NGP2-F1
#
_cell.length_a   1.000
_cell.length_b   1.000
_cell.length_c   1.000
_cell.angle_alpha   90.00
_cell.angle_beta   90.00
_cell.angle_gamma   90.00
#
_symmetry.space_group_name_H-M   'P 1'
#
loop_
_entity.id
_entity.type
_entity.pdbx_description
1 polymer ?
#
loop_
_entity_poly.entity_id
_entity_poly.type
_entity_poly.pdbx_seq_one_letter_code
_entity_poly.pdbx_strand_id
1 'polypeptide(L)'
;MNKFAGDLTTLWRFDVLPPIKRLSWWWWWFILILPDPRNPERSRQLMVLWSTKETPSIRVNDHWWSPGARMAIDEHFGHVLPGMVCAWWYDGEQMFEPARMTECRIAAMDDKHPDWPGEGLGAGGGAVVPILEDDLSFGMSPDLSKMWLSFKPGPDADPSLPKSFQAEMTPWWHRPSTATYANNVYALGMGYDILRIHGMRASVKIDDEEVQGSAYFQKVTVQAPSVPWFWGFLHFDDGTYL
;
A
#
# COMPACT_ATOMS: atom_id res chain seq x y z
N MET A 1 -6.48 -8.21 -19.94
CA MET A 1 -5.13 -7.63 -20.11
C MET A 1 -4.14 -8.57 -19.47
N ASN A 2 -2.87 -8.52 -19.88
CA ASN A 2 -1.85 -9.44 -19.38
C ASN A 2 -0.77 -8.75 -18.52
N LYS A 3 -0.75 -7.41 -18.47
CA LYS A 3 0.19 -6.62 -17.67
C LYS A 3 -0.39 -5.27 -17.27
N PHE A 4 0.08 -4.72 -16.15
CA PHE A 4 -0.21 -3.34 -15.76
C PHE A 4 0.35 -2.36 -16.79
N ALA A 5 -0.31 -1.21 -16.93
CA ALA A 5 0.07 -0.15 -17.85
C ALA A 5 0.27 1.18 -17.12
N GLY A 6 0.72 2.21 -17.84
CA GLY A 6 1.00 3.53 -17.26
C GLY A 6 2.45 3.68 -16.82
N ASP A 7 2.77 4.85 -16.26
CA ASP A 7 4.10 5.14 -15.73
C ASP A 7 4.23 4.61 -14.30
N LEU A 8 5.10 3.62 -14.12
CA LEU A 8 5.37 2.94 -12.85
C LEU A 8 6.79 3.24 -12.33
N THR A 9 7.54 4.12 -13.00
CA THR A 9 8.96 4.38 -12.72
C THR A 9 9.22 4.92 -11.31
N THR A 10 8.23 5.59 -10.71
CA THR A 10 8.33 6.17 -9.37
C THR A 10 7.63 5.34 -8.30
N LEU A 11 7.09 4.16 -8.62
CA LEU A 11 6.24 3.37 -7.73
C LEU A 11 6.90 3.06 -6.37
N TRP A 12 8.20 2.76 -6.39
CA TRP A 12 8.97 2.32 -5.22
C TRP A 12 9.72 3.45 -4.50
N ARG A 13 9.54 4.69 -4.97
CA ARG A 13 10.40 5.83 -4.62
C ARG A 13 9.63 6.97 -3.95
N PHE A 14 10.17 7.55 -2.89
CA PHE A 14 9.56 8.68 -2.19
C PHE A 14 10.32 10.01 -2.33
N ASP A 15 11.39 10.00 -3.11
CA ASP A 15 12.29 11.13 -3.34
C ASP A 15 11.90 12.03 -4.53
N VAL A 16 10.67 11.90 -5.03
CA VAL A 16 10.14 12.78 -6.09
C VAL A 16 10.02 14.23 -5.63
N LEU A 17 9.65 14.44 -4.35
CA LEU A 17 9.56 15.75 -3.72
C LEU A 17 10.54 15.84 -2.54
N PRO A 18 11.30 16.96 -2.40
CA PRO A 18 12.22 17.13 -1.29
C PRO A 18 11.45 17.15 0.05
N PRO A 19 11.92 16.49 1.11
CA PRO A 19 11.19 16.39 2.36
C PRO A 19 11.09 17.75 3.08
N ILE A 20 9.89 18.10 3.53
CA ILE A 20 9.58 19.24 4.39
C ILE A 20 9.37 18.76 5.82
N LYS A 21 10.20 19.28 6.73
CA LYS A 21 10.18 18.92 8.15
C LYS A 21 8.78 19.08 8.76
N ARG A 22 8.28 18.02 9.39
CA ARG A 22 6.95 17.89 10.04
C ARG A 22 5.75 17.88 9.10
N LEU A 23 5.93 18.10 7.80
CA LEU A 23 4.84 18.14 6.83
C LEU A 23 4.86 16.94 5.89
N SER A 24 6.03 16.45 5.51
CA SER A 24 6.11 15.31 4.58
C SER A 24 5.68 14.01 5.24
N TRP A 25 4.70 13.37 4.62
CA TRP A 25 4.16 12.08 4.97
C TRP A 25 4.03 11.26 3.70
N TRP A 26 4.56 10.04 3.74
CA TRP A 26 4.55 9.11 2.63
C TRP A 26 3.91 7.79 3.03
N TRP A 27 3.19 7.19 2.10
CA TRP A 27 2.67 5.84 2.30
C TRP A 27 2.32 5.14 0.99
N TRP A 28 2.37 3.81 1.05
CA TRP A 28 1.67 2.93 0.12
C TRP A 28 0.49 2.33 0.84
N TRP A 29 -0.61 2.09 0.13
CA TRP A 29 -1.72 1.34 0.69
C TRP A 29 -2.51 0.57 -0.36
N PHE A 30 -3.12 -0.52 0.10
CA PHE A 30 -4.08 -1.32 -0.65
C PHE A 30 -5.41 -1.36 0.08
N ILE A 31 -6.51 -1.44 -0.67
CA ILE A 31 -7.78 -1.98 -0.17
C ILE A 31 -8.15 -3.18 -1.03
N LEU A 32 -8.26 -4.35 -0.40
CA LEU A 32 -8.88 -5.54 -0.99
C LEU A 32 -10.38 -5.49 -0.67
N ILE A 33 -11.22 -5.66 -1.69
CA ILE A 33 -12.67 -5.70 -1.57
C ILE A 33 -13.13 -7.08 -1.98
N LEU A 34 -13.73 -7.79 -1.04
CA LEU A 34 -14.08 -9.19 -1.16
C LEU A 34 -15.58 -9.37 -0.96
N PRO A 35 -16.21 -10.32 -1.66
CA PRO A 35 -17.61 -10.65 -1.39
C PRO A 35 -17.78 -11.14 0.06
N ASP A 36 -18.87 -10.74 0.68
CA ASP A 36 -19.34 -11.34 1.93
C ASP A 36 -20.22 -12.55 1.60
N PRO A 37 -19.83 -13.79 1.99
CA PRO A 37 -20.62 -14.98 1.71
C PRO A 37 -21.96 -15.00 2.47
N ARG A 38 -22.11 -14.21 3.55
CA ARG A 38 -23.33 -14.13 4.35
C ARG A 38 -24.33 -13.12 3.78
N ASN A 39 -23.82 -12.03 3.21
CA ASN A 39 -24.65 -10.97 2.64
C ASN A 39 -24.01 -10.38 1.37
N PRO A 40 -24.49 -10.75 0.17
CA PRO A 40 -23.90 -10.31 -1.09
C PRO A 40 -24.09 -8.81 -1.37
N GLU A 41 -24.96 -8.10 -0.62
CA GLU A 41 -25.13 -6.64 -0.72
C GLU A 41 -24.01 -5.88 0.02
N ARG A 42 -23.08 -6.59 0.67
CA ARG A 42 -21.95 -6.02 1.39
C ARG A 42 -20.64 -6.66 0.95
N SER A 43 -19.56 -5.93 1.22
CA SER A 43 -18.20 -6.40 1.00
C SER A 43 -17.46 -6.56 2.32
N ARG A 44 -16.63 -7.59 2.41
CA ARG A 44 -15.51 -7.62 3.37
C ARG A 44 -14.35 -6.81 2.81
N GLN A 45 -13.57 -6.15 3.66
CA GLN A 45 -12.52 -5.24 3.22
C GLN A 45 -11.27 -5.35 4.08
N LEU A 46 -10.11 -5.54 3.45
CA LEU A 46 -8.80 -5.44 4.09
C LEU A 46 -8.10 -4.20 3.59
N MET A 47 -7.70 -3.31 4.50
CA MET A 47 -6.79 -2.21 4.18
C MET A 47 -5.45 -2.44 4.85
N VAL A 48 -4.37 -2.28 4.10
CA VAL A 48 -3.00 -2.32 4.63
C VAL A 48 -2.25 -1.12 4.11
N LEU A 49 -1.51 -0.44 5.00
CA LEU A 49 -0.69 0.71 4.68
C LEU A 49 0.73 0.58 5.25
N TRP A 50 1.71 1.03 4.47
CA TRP A 50 3.12 1.13 4.84
C TRP A 50 3.49 2.59 4.82
N SER A 51 3.83 3.17 5.96
CA SER A 51 3.94 4.62 6.07
C SER A 51 5.16 5.09 6.84
N THR A 52 5.66 6.26 6.44
CA THR A 52 6.68 7.02 7.16
C THR A 52 6.36 8.52 7.12
N LYS A 53 6.84 9.26 8.12
CA LYS A 53 6.65 10.71 8.24
C LYS A 53 7.95 11.37 8.63
N GLU A 54 8.24 12.51 8.00
CA GLU A 54 9.37 13.36 8.37
C GLU A 54 9.02 14.15 9.63
N THR A 55 9.20 13.54 10.80
CA THR A 55 8.92 14.17 12.09
C THR A 55 9.82 13.62 13.19
N PRO A 56 10.15 14.41 14.23
CA PRO A 56 10.81 13.86 15.43
C PRO A 56 9.93 12.85 16.17
N SER A 57 8.62 13.13 16.25
CA SER A 57 7.61 12.24 16.83
C SER A 57 6.21 12.62 16.34
N ILE A 58 5.25 11.69 16.49
CA ILE A 58 3.82 11.92 16.23
C ILE A 58 2.97 10.95 17.06
N ARG A 59 1.75 11.34 17.39
CA ARG A 59 0.74 10.47 17.99
C ARG A 59 -0.26 10.04 16.91
N VAL A 60 -0.47 8.75 16.76
CA VAL A 60 -1.39 8.12 15.79
C VAL A 60 -2.23 7.11 16.56
N ASN A 61 -3.58 7.25 16.57
CA ASN A 61 -4.49 6.34 17.28
C ASN A 61 -4.01 5.99 18.71
N ASP A 62 -3.76 7.02 19.51
CA ASP A 62 -3.22 6.92 20.87
C ASP A 62 -1.81 6.33 21.05
N HIS A 63 -1.18 5.89 19.96
CA HIS A 63 0.19 5.39 19.93
C HIS A 63 1.19 6.51 19.63
N TRP A 64 2.22 6.64 20.45
CA TRP A 64 3.33 7.57 20.19
C TRP A 64 4.40 6.88 19.36
N TRP A 65 4.62 7.39 18.15
CA TRP A 65 5.68 6.95 17.27
C TRP A 65 6.80 7.97 17.19
N SER A 66 8.05 7.50 17.31
CA SER A 66 9.26 8.30 17.11
C SER A 66 10.17 7.59 16.10
N PRO A 67 10.34 8.11 14.87
CA PRO A 67 11.03 7.39 13.80
C PRO A 67 12.51 7.06 14.10
N GLY A 68 13.15 7.82 15.00
CA GLY A 68 14.54 7.60 15.44
C GLY A 68 15.62 7.87 14.38
N ALA A 69 15.26 7.93 13.11
CA ALA A 69 16.13 8.26 11.98
C ALA A 69 15.31 8.86 10.84
N ARG A 70 15.99 9.32 9.79
CA ARG A 70 15.37 9.73 8.52
C ARG A 70 15.36 8.58 7.53
N MET A 71 14.56 8.74 6.48
CA MET A 71 14.65 7.90 5.28
C MET A 71 16.05 7.98 4.68
N ALA A 72 16.63 6.83 4.35
CA ALA A 72 17.89 6.70 3.65
C ALA A 72 17.64 6.20 2.23
N ILE A 73 18.47 6.64 1.30
CA ILE A 73 18.46 6.23 -0.11
C ILE A 73 19.88 5.82 -0.46
N ASP A 74 20.05 4.64 -1.06
CA ASP A 74 21.35 4.16 -1.53
C ASP A 74 21.67 4.62 -2.96
N GLU A 75 22.83 4.21 -3.46
CA GLU A 75 23.33 4.54 -4.81
C GLU A 75 22.54 3.89 -5.95
N HIS A 76 21.68 2.91 -5.64
CA HIS A 76 20.81 2.20 -6.57
C HIS A 76 19.34 2.61 -6.43
N PHE A 77 19.07 3.74 -5.74
CA PHE A 77 17.73 4.26 -5.45
C PHE A 77 16.86 3.35 -4.56
N GLY A 78 17.44 2.37 -3.89
CA GLY A 78 16.80 1.63 -2.82
C GLY A 78 16.52 2.56 -1.64
N HIS A 79 15.34 2.39 -1.04
CA HIS A 79 14.87 3.22 0.07
C HIS A 79 14.80 2.38 1.34
N VAL A 80 15.30 2.94 2.45
CA VAL A 80 15.07 2.39 3.80
C VAL A 80 14.45 3.49 4.66
N LEU A 81 13.22 3.24 5.12
CA LEU A 81 12.47 4.18 5.94
C LEU A 81 12.19 3.60 7.35
N PRO A 82 12.31 4.41 8.42
CA PRO A 82 11.61 4.12 9.66
C PRO A 82 10.12 4.36 9.44
N GLY A 83 9.28 3.39 9.76
CA GLY A 83 7.87 3.50 9.47
C GLY A 83 6.99 2.62 10.33
N MET A 84 5.75 2.50 9.90
CA MET A 84 4.76 1.61 10.48
C MET A 84 4.00 0.88 9.39
N VAL A 85 3.67 -0.38 9.67
CA VAL A 85 2.64 -1.13 8.94
C VAL A 85 1.36 -1.06 9.76
N CYS A 86 0.32 -0.46 9.21
CA CYS A 86 -0.99 -0.35 9.85
C CYS A 86 -2.06 -0.99 8.97
N ALA A 87 -3.09 -1.55 9.59
CA ALA A 87 -4.17 -2.19 8.87
C ALA A 87 -5.47 -2.19 9.67
N TRP A 88 -6.58 -2.30 8.94
CA TRP A 88 -7.90 -2.64 9.50
C TRP A 88 -8.55 -3.71 8.64
N TRP A 89 -9.49 -4.45 9.25
CA TRP A 89 -10.28 -5.47 8.59
C TRP A 89 -11.77 -5.22 8.87
N TYR A 90 -12.59 -5.20 7.84
CA TYR A 90 -14.05 -5.21 7.95
C TYR A 90 -14.58 -6.55 7.45
N ASP A 91 -15.28 -7.30 8.31
CA ASP A 91 -15.70 -8.67 8.01
C ASP A 91 -17.09 -8.78 7.35
N GLY A 92 -17.69 -7.64 6.98
CA GLY A 92 -19.07 -7.56 6.47
C GLY A 92 -20.09 -7.06 7.51
N GLU A 93 -19.72 -7.07 8.80
CA GLU A 93 -20.57 -6.64 9.92
C GLU A 93 -19.84 -5.73 10.91
N GLN A 94 -18.62 -6.06 11.29
CA GLN A 94 -17.81 -5.39 12.28
C GLN A 94 -16.48 -4.89 11.70
N MET A 95 -16.08 -3.69 12.12
CA MET A 95 -14.76 -3.13 11.86
C MET A 95 -13.78 -3.55 12.96
N PHE A 96 -12.64 -4.08 12.55
CA PHE A 96 -11.51 -4.43 13.39
C PHE A 96 -10.36 -3.46 13.13
N GLU A 97 -10.24 -2.46 14.01
CA GLU A 97 -9.22 -1.42 13.95
C GLU A 97 -8.57 -1.24 15.34
N PRO A 98 -7.25 -1.45 15.48
CA PRO A 98 -6.32 -1.92 14.45
C PRO A 98 -6.42 -3.44 14.24
N ALA A 99 -6.37 -3.88 12.97
CA ALA A 99 -5.98 -5.27 12.65
C ALA A 99 -4.46 -5.44 12.78
N ARG A 100 -3.69 -4.37 12.53
CA ARG A 100 -2.25 -4.29 12.82
C ARG A 100 -1.83 -2.85 13.04
N MET A 101 -0.88 -2.65 13.94
CA MET A 101 -0.18 -1.37 14.14
C MET A 101 1.24 -1.70 14.64
N THR A 102 2.19 -1.79 13.72
CA THR A 102 3.56 -2.27 14.03
C THR A 102 4.59 -1.28 13.51
N GLU A 103 5.44 -0.78 14.41
CA GLU A 103 6.64 -0.01 14.02
C GLU A 103 7.71 -0.94 13.45
N CYS A 104 8.34 -0.54 12.35
CA CYS A 104 9.44 -1.31 11.76
C CYS A 104 10.31 -0.45 10.84
N ARG A 105 11.44 -1.02 10.41
CA ARG A 105 12.12 -0.55 9.20
C ARG A 105 11.41 -1.13 7.99
N ILE A 106 11.32 -0.37 6.92
CA ILE A 106 10.71 -0.79 5.67
C ILE A 106 11.74 -0.51 4.56
N ALA A 107 12.09 -1.54 3.80
CA ALA A 107 12.88 -1.42 2.59
C ALA A 107 11.93 -1.31 1.39
N ALA A 108 12.26 -0.49 0.40
CA ALA A 108 11.56 -0.43 -0.88
C ALA A 108 12.59 -0.35 -2.01
N MET A 109 12.42 -1.16 -3.04
CA MET A 109 13.36 -1.25 -4.15
C MET A 109 12.65 -1.67 -5.44
N ASP A 110 13.20 -1.26 -6.58
CA ASP A 110 12.78 -1.76 -7.87
C ASP A 110 13.44 -3.11 -8.21
N ASP A 111 12.99 -3.73 -9.31
CA ASP A 111 13.50 -5.01 -9.77
C ASP A 111 14.94 -4.94 -10.34
N LYS A 112 15.50 -3.75 -10.54
CA LYS A 112 16.88 -3.56 -11.01
C LYS A 112 17.87 -3.39 -9.86
N HIS A 113 17.39 -3.27 -8.62
CA HIS A 113 18.23 -3.17 -7.45
C HIS A 113 19.08 -4.46 -7.25
N PRO A 114 20.36 -4.36 -6.85
CA PRO A 114 21.22 -5.55 -6.66
C PRO A 114 20.69 -6.57 -5.64
N ASP A 115 19.94 -6.11 -4.64
CA ASP A 115 19.32 -6.98 -3.63
C ASP A 115 18.01 -7.63 -4.11
N TRP A 116 17.56 -7.36 -5.34
CA TRP A 116 16.39 -8.05 -5.90
C TRP A 116 16.69 -9.55 -6.04
N PRO A 117 15.83 -10.45 -5.52
CA PRO A 117 16.14 -11.88 -5.43
C PRO A 117 16.14 -12.64 -6.77
N GLY A 118 15.84 -11.97 -7.89
CA GLY A 118 15.74 -12.58 -9.21
C GLY A 118 16.26 -11.69 -10.33
N GLU A 119 15.94 -12.04 -11.58
CA GLU A 119 16.26 -11.19 -12.73
C GLU A 119 15.20 -10.10 -12.91
N GLY A 120 15.63 -8.84 -12.81
CA GLY A 120 14.78 -7.68 -13.09
C GLY A 120 14.72 -7.32 -14.56
N LEU A 121 13.53 -6.91 -15.01
CA LEU A 121 13.31 -6.42 -16.37
C LEU A 121 13.40 -4.89 -16.45
N GLY A 122 13.26 -4.18 -15.32
CA GLY A 122 13.31 -2.72 -15.29
C GLY A 122 12.09 -2.07 -15.93
N ALA A 123 10.99 -2.82 -16.03
CA ALA A 123 9.72 -2.32 -16.55
C ALA A 123 8.89 -1.61 -15.46
N GLY A 124 9.35 -1.61 -14.21
CA GLY A 124 8.65 -1.03 -13.06
C GLY A 124 8.37 -2.02 -11.93
N GLY A 125 8.79 -3.29 -12.05
CA GLY A 125 8.70 -4.27 -10.97
C GLY A 125 9.47 -3.85 -9.72
N GLY A 126 9.21 -4.50 -8.59
CA GLY A 126 9.82 -4.14 -7.31
C GLY A 126 8.99 -4.58 -6.12
N ALA A 127 9.41 -4.18 -4.92
CA ALA A 127 8.74 -4.54 -3.67
C ALA A 127 8.93 -3.52 -2.56
N VAL A 128 8.01 -3.57 -1.60
CA VAL A 128 8.11 -2.95 -0.27
C VAL A 128 8.14 -4.08 0.76
N VAL A 129 9.19 -4.12 1.57
CA VAL A 129 9.51 -5.20 2.50
C VAL A 129 9.75 -4.65 3.91
N PRO A 130 8.78 -4.78 4.83
CA PRO A 130 9.00 -4.58 6.25
C PRO A 130 10.05 -5.56 6.80
N ILE A 131 11.01 -5.05 7.56
CA ILE A 131 12.05 -5.86 8.20
C ILE A 131 11.49 -6.37 9.53
N LEU A 132 10.74 -7.47 9.45
CA LEU A 132 10.04 -8.14 10.54
C LEU A 132 10.13 -9.67 10.37
N GLU A 133 9.78 -10.41 11.43
CA GLU A 133 9.61 -11.87 11.34
C GLU A 133 8.39 -12.27 10.51
N ASP A 134 7.32 -11.48 10.59
CA ASP A 134 6.16 -11.64 9.73
C ASP A 134 6.42 -11.06 8.33
N ASP A 135 6.07 -11.83 7.31
CA ASP A 135 5.97 -11.32 5.95
C ASP A 135 4.74 -10.40 5.83
N LEU A 136 5.04 -9.11 5.69
CA LEU A 136 4.09 -8.03 5.42
C LEU A 136 4.48 -7.30 4.13
N SER A 137 5.11 -8.00 3.20
CA SER A 137 5.57 -7.40 1.96
C SER A 137 4.45 -7.25 0.94
N PHE A 138 4.62 -6.33 0.01
CA PHE A 138 3.90 -6.33 -1.25
C PHE A 138 4.87 -6.02 -2.38
N GLY A 139 4.51 -6.39 -3.60
CA GLY A 139 5.34 -6.05 -4.75
C GLY A 139 4.64 -6.24 -6.09
N MET A 140 5.37 -6.00 -7.16
CA MET A 140 4.94 -6.19 -8.54
C MET A 140 5.99 -6.98 -9.31
N SER A 141 5.54 -7.94 -10.12
CA SER A 141 6.43 -8.81 -10.86
C SER A 141 7.20 -8.00 -11.91
N PRO A 142 8.45 -8.37 -12.25
CA PRO A 142 9.26 -7.67 -13.26
C PRO A 142 8.55 -7.50 -14.61
N ASP A 143 7.73 -8.48 -15.00
CA ASP A 143 6.96 -8.48 -16.25
C ASP A 143 5.64 -7.69 -16.17
N LEU A 144 5.36 -7.10 -15.01
CA LEU A 144 4.15 -6.35 -14.67
C LEU A 144 2.86 -7.18 -14.78
N SER A 145 2.94 -8.52 -14.78
CA SER A 145 1.78 -9.39 -14.94
C SER A 145 0.88 -9.45 -13.69
N LYS A 146 1.48 -9.28 -12.51
CA LYS A 146 0.79 -9.33 -11.23
C LYS A 146 1.46 -8.48 -10.15
N MET A 147 0.66 -8.11 -9.15
CA MET A 147 1.12 -7.66 -7.85
C MET A 147 0.81 -8.75 -6.81
N TRP A 148 1.53 -8.75 -5.69
CA TRP A 148 1.21 -9.59 -4.54
C TRP A 148 1.21 -8.77 -3.26
N LEU A 149 0.51 -9.26 -2.25
CA LEU A 149 0.48 -8.72 -0.89
C LEU A 149 0.40 -9.86 0.11
N SER A 150 1.28 -9.84 1.10
CA SER A 150 1.25 -10.69 2.29
C SER A 150 0.82 -9.84 3.49
N PHE A 151 -0.10 -10.37 4.29
CA PHE A 151 -0.52 -9.70 5.53
C PHE A 151 -0.86 -10.72 6.61
N LYS A 152 -0.55 -10.35 7.86
CA LYS A 152 -0.97 -11.05 9.08
C LYS A 152 -1.39 -10.02 10.12
N PRO A 153 -2.42 -10.28 10.93
CA PRO A 153 -2.76 -9.42 12.06
C PRO A 153 -1.60 -9.23 13.03
N GLY A 154 -1.63 -8.14 13.81
CA GLY A 154 -0.66 -7.89 14.86
C GLY A 154 -0.89 -8.75 16.11
N PRO A 155 0.08 -8.82 17.04
CA PRO A 155 -0.06 -9.56 18.31
C PRO A 155 -1.25 -9.13 19.18
N ASP A 156 -1.62 -7.85 19.12
CA ASP A 156 -2.72 -7.27 19.89
C ASP A 156 -4.04 -7.23 19.12
N ALA A 157 -4.11 -7.85 17.93
CA ALA A 157 -5.33 -7.90 17.14
C ALA A 157 -6.38 -8.80 17.81
N ASP A 158 -7.66 -8.55 17.49
CA ASP A 158 -8.74 -9.41 17.97
C ASP A 158 -8.50 -10.87 17.54
N PRO A 159 -8.53 -11.85 18.47
CA PRO A 159 -8.31 -13.25 18.15
C PRO A 159 -9.29 -13.86 17.14
N SER A 160 -10.42 -13.21 16.86
CA SER A 160 -11.37 -13.64 15.84
C SER A 160 -10.94 -13.31 14.41
N LEU A 161 -9.90 -12.49 14.20
CA LEU A 161 -9.42 -12.19 12.86
C LEU A 161 -8.84 -13.44 12.19
N PRO A 162 -8.95 -13.54 10.85
CA PRO A 162 -8.17 -14.51 10.10
C PRO A 162 -6.67 -14.36 10.37
N LYS A 163 -5.95 -15.47 10.45
CA LYS A 163 -4.53 -15.48 10.85
C LYS A 163 -3.61 -14.94 9.75
N SER A 164 -4.00 -15.06 8.50
CA SER A 164 -3.19 -14.64 7.36
C SER A 164 -4.01 -14.32 6.11
N PHE A 165 -3.46 -13.44 5.30
CA PHE A 165 -3.99 -13.03 4.01
C PHE A 165 -2.84 -13.04 3.00
N GLN A 166 -3.04 -13.73 1.88
CA GLN A 166 -2.13 -13.71 0.74
C GLN A 166 -2.93 -13.34 -0.50
N ALA A 167 -2.63 -12.22 -1.12
CA ALA A 167 -3.31 -11.74 -2.30
C ALA A 167 -2.40 -11.77 -3.51
N GLU A 168 -2.91 -12.31 -4.62
CA GLU A 168 -2.37 -12.07 -5.95
C GLU A 168 -3.35 -11.19 -6.73
N MET A 169 -2.84 -10.09 -7.27
CA MET A 169 -3.64 -9.09 -7.97
C MET A 169 -3.20 -9.00 -9.43
N THR A 170 -4.14 -9.13 -10.35
CA THR A 170 -3.88 -9.10 -11.79
C THR A 170 -4.64 -7.99 -12.50
N PRO A 171 -4.13 -7.48 -13.63
CA PRO A 171 -4.82 -6.49 -14.44
C PRO A 171 -6.22 -6.96 -14.88
N TRP A 172 -7.24 -6.14 -14.62
CA TRP A 172 -8.62 -6.44 -14.98
C TRP A 172 -8.92 -6.04 -16.43
N TRP A 173 -8.92 -4.73 -16.72
CA TRP A 173 -9.05 -4.14 -18.05
C TRP A 173 -8.35 -2.78 -18.10
N HIS A 174 -8.17 -2.22 -19.30
CA HIS A 174 -7.20 -1.15 -19.57
C HIS A 174 -7.24 -0.02 -18.56
N ARG A 175 -8.37 0.66 -18.42
CA ARG A 175 -8.45 1.93 -17.69
C ARG A 175 -8.17 1.81 -16.17
N PRO A 176 -8.83 0.93 -15.39
CA PRO A 176 -8.58 0.82 -13.95
C PRO A 176 -7.23 0.18 -13.61
N SER A 177 -6.70 -0.68 -14.49
CA SER A 177 -5.40 -1.33 -14.31
C SER A 177 -4.23 -0.57 -14.95
N THR A 178 -4.47 0.67 -15.38
CA THR A 178 -3.43 1.61 -15.80
C THR A 178 -3.08 2.53 -14.63
N ALA A 179 -1.80 2.59 -14.26
CA ALA A 179 -1.30 3.54 -13.29
C ALA A 179 -1.59 4.96 -13.76
N THR A 180 -2.25 5.73 -12.90
CA THR A 180 -2.50 7.15 -13.11
C THR A 180 -1.71 7.95 -12.10
N TYR A 181 -1.13 9.04 -12.58
CA TYR A 181 -0.23 9.89 -11.82
C TYR A 181 -0.83 11.29 -11.71
N ALA A 182 -0.81 11.84 -10.49
CA ALA A 182 -1.25 13.19 -10.19
C ALA A 182 -0.26 13.84 -9.23
N ASN A 183 0.32 14.96 -9.65
CA ASN A 183 1.26 15.73 -8.86
C ASN A 183 0.88 17.20 -8.89
N ASN A 184 1.09 17.90 -7.78
CA ASN A 184 1.00 19.35 -7.73
C ASN A 184 1.94 19.90 -6.66
N VAL A 185 2.67 20.96 -7.01
CA VAL A 185 3.50 21.73 -6.09
C VAL A 185 3.00 23.17 -6.06
N TYR A 186 2.65 23.64 -4.89
CA TYR A 186 2.17 24.99 -4.63
C TYR A 186 3.08 25.71 -3.63
N ALA A 187 2.61 26.84 -3.10
CA ALA A 187 3.41 27.77 -2.30
C ALA A 187 4.28 27.07 -1.24
N LEU A 188 5.52 27.57 -1.07
CA LEU A 188 6.50 27.07 -0.10
C LEU A 188 6.96 25.61 -0.33
N GLY A 189 6.82 25.09 -1.56
CA GLY A 189 7.21 23.72 -1.90
C GLY A 189 6.23 22.67 -1.41
N MET A 190 5.11 23.08 -0.82
CA MET A 190 4.05 22.17 -0.38
C MET A 190 3.36 21.53 -1.58
N GLY A 191 2.86 20.31 -1.42
CA GLY A 191 2.31 19.59 -2.55
C GLY A 191 1.87 18.17 -2.24
N TYR A 192 1.53 17.47 -3.31
CA TYR A 192 1.29 16.04 -3.29
C TYR A 192 1.88 15.36 -4.52
N ASP A 193 2.21 14.08 -4.37
CA ASP A 193 2.62 13.16 -5.42
C ASP A 193 1.84 11.86 -5.24
N ILE A 194 0.96 11.54 -6.19
CA ILE A 194 0.05 10.40 -6.07
C ILE A 194 0.14 9.55 -7.33
N LEU A 195 0.41 8.26 -7.14
CA LEU A 195 0.26 7.22 -8.15
C LEU A 195 -0.81 6.25 -7.67
N ARG A 196 -1.77 5.91 -8.53
CA ARG A 196 -2.87 4.99 -8.20
C ARG A 196 -3.16 3.98 -9.30
N ILE A 197 -3.57 2.80 -8.91
CA ILE A 197 -4.16 1.77 -9.77
C ILE A 197 -5.58 1.54 -9.23
N HIS A 198 -6.58 1.93 -10.01
CA HIS A 198 -7.96 1.99 -9.55
C HIS A 198 -8.61 0.63 -9.36
N GLY A 199 -8.25 -0.35 -10.20
CA GLY A 199 -8.94 -1.63 -10.19
C GLY A 199 -8.06 -2.76 -10.71
N MET A 200 -8.07 -3.85 -9.95
CA MET A 200 -7.36 -5.09 -10.20
C MET A 200 -8.26 -6.24 -9.79
N ARG A 201 -8.15 -7.40 -10.43
CA ARG A 201 -8.75 -8.63 -9.91
C ARG A 201 -7.86 -9.14 -8.79
N ALA A 202 -8.45 -9.55 -7.67
CA ALA A 202 -7.71 -10.10 -6.54
C ALA A 202 -8.12 -11.54 -6.28
N SER A 203 -7.16 -12.46 -6.29
CA SER A 203 -7.30 -13.80 -5.74
C SER A 203 -6.66 -13.78 -4.36
N VAL A 204 -7.47 -13.95 -3.32
CA VAL A 204 -7.01 -13.81 -1.93
C VAL A 204 -7.21 -15.13 -1.20
N LYS A 205 -6.13 -15.66 -0.65
CA LYS A 205 -6.15 -16.75 0.30
C LYS A 205 -6.24 -16.15 1.72
N ILE A 206 -7.34 -16.41 2.40
CA ILE A 206 -7.59 -16.04 3.80
C ILE A 206 -7.55 -17.33 4.61
N ASP A 207 -6.49 -17.49 5.39
CA ASP A 207 -6.16 -18.78 6.02
C ASP A 207 -6.13 -19.92 5.00
N ASP A 208 -7.12 -20.82 5.01
CA ASP A 208 -7.23 -21.94 4.07
C ASP A 208 -8.30 -21.73 2.98
N GLU A 209 -9.01 -20.60 2.99
CA GLU A 209 -10.07 -20.28 2.05
C GLU A 209 -9.57 -19.37 0.92
N GLU A 210 -9.92 -19.69 -0.32
CA GLU A 210 -9.68 -18.81 -1.47
C GLU A 210 -10.94 -18.01 -1.81
N VAL A 211 -10.78 -16.70 -2.00
CA VAL A 211 -11.85 -15.79 -2.37
C VAL A 211 -11.40 -14.87 -3.50
N GLN A 212 -12.27 -14.71 -4.50
CA GLN A 212 -12.07 -13.77 -5.60
C GLN A 212 -12.73 -12.43 -5.27
N GLY A 213 -12.04 -11.34 -5.58
CA GLY A 213 -12.56 -9.99 -5.41
C GLY A 213 -11.79 -8.99 -6.25
N SER A 214 -11.66 -7.78 -5.73
CA SER A 214 -10.96 -6.68 -6.40
C SER A 214 -10.00 -5.97 -5.45
N ALA A 215 -9.06 -5.22 -6.01
CA ALA A 215 -8.12 -4.43 -5.24
C ALA A 215 -7.93 -3.04 -5.83
N TYR A 216 -7.76 -2.07 -4.93
CA TYR A 216 -7.33 -0.71 -5.19
C TYR A 216 -5.94 -0.52 -4.59
N PHE A 217 -5.07 0.22 -5.28
CA PHE A 217 -3.74 0.56 -4.80
C PHE A 217 -3.41 2.03 -4.98
N GLN A 218 -2.69 2.60 -4.02
CA GLN A 218 -2.15 3.94 -4.14
C GLN A 218 -0.84 4.13 -3.38
N LYS A 219 0.09 4.83 -4.02
CA LYS A 219 1.27 5.45 -3.45
C LYS A 219 1.01 6.94 -3.26
N VAL A 220 1.35 7.49 -2.10
CA VAL A 220 1.11 8.88 -1.75
C VAL A 220 2.32 9.53 -1.12
N THR A 221 2.60 10.75 -1.55
CA THR A 221 3.34 11.75 -0.80
C THR A 221 2.42 12.94 -0.57
N VAL A 222 2.37 13.44 0.67
CA VAL A 222 1.76 14.73 1.00
C VAL A 222 2.77 15.53 1.80
N GLN A 223 2.97 16.80 1.43
CA GLN A 223 3.87 17.71 2.13
C GLN A 223 3.15 19.02 2.44
N ALA A 224 2.05 18.90 3.17
CA ALA A 224 1.14 20.01 3.42
C ALA A 224 0.55 19.91 4.83
N PRO A 225 0.09 21.03 5.41
CA PRO A 225 -0.75 20.99 6.59
C PRO A 225 -1.94 20.05 6.35
N SER A 226 -2.09 19.07 7.22
CA SER A 226 -3.19 18.11 7.16
C SER A 226 -4.48 18.81 7.59
N VAL A 227 -5.17 19.49 6.67
CA VAL A 227 -6.58 19.81 6.90
C VAL A 227 -7.36 18.50 6.90
N PRO A 228 -8.40 18.35 7.74
CA PRO A 228 -9.25 17.16 7.70
C PRO A 228 -9.73 16.92 6.27
N TRP A 229 -9.50 15.71 5.78
CA TRP A 229 -9.91 15.30 4.45
C TRP A 229 -10.64 13.96 4.52
N PHE A 230 -11.60 13.80 3.62
CA PHE A 230 -12.29 12.52 3.45
C PHE A 230 -11.78 11.92 2.14
N TRP A 231 -11.38 10.65 2.22
CA TRP A 231 -11.19 9.85 1.03
C TRP A 231 -12.30 8.81 1.00
N GLY A 232 -12.78 8.54 -0.20
CA GLY A 232 -13.73 7.48 -0.48
C GLY A 232 -13.48 7.03 -1.91
N PHE A 233 -13.79 5.78 -2.18
CA PHE A 233 -13.93 5.30 -3.54
C PHE A 233 -15.14 4.37 -3.55
N LEU A 234 -15.93 4.42 -4.61
CA LEU A 234 -17.06 3.52 -4.80
C LEU A 234 -16.72 2.58 -5.94
N HIS A 235 -16.94 1.29 -5.71
CA HIS A 235 -16.85 0.26 -6.74
C HIS A 235 -18.25 -0.31 -6.94
N PHE A 236 -18.79 -0.13 -8.14
CA PHE A 236 -20.13 -0.59 -8.50
C PHE A 236 -20.08 -2.00 -9.08
N ASP A 237 -21.23 -2.68 -9.10
CA ASP A 237 -21.40 -4.05 -9.62
C ASP A 237 -21.14 -4.16 -11.13
N ASP A 238 -21.35 -3.08 -11.88
CA ASP A 238 -20.98 -2.95 -13.29
C ASP A 238 -19.47 -2.72 -13.52
N GLY A 239 -18.69 -2.66 -12.44
CA GLY A 239 -17.25 -2.42 -12.42
C GLY A 239 -16.84 -0.98 -12.68
N THR A 240 -17.76 -0.02 -12.59
CA THR A 240 -17.42 1.40 -12.57
C THR A 240 -16.83 1.82 -11.21
N TYR A 241 -16.05 2.89 -11.22
CA TYR A 241 -15.37 3.46 -10.06
C TYR A 241 -15.71 4.96 -9.94
N LEU A 242 -16.05 5.43 -8.73
CA LEU A 242 -16.17 6.85 -8.38
C LEU A 242 -15.15 7.22 -7.30
#